data_AF-A0AAD7HUP0-F1
#
_entry.id   AF-A0AAD7HUP0-F1
#
_cell.length_a   1.000
_cell.length_b   1.000
_cell.length_c   1.000
_cell.angle_alpha   90.00
_cell.angle_beta   90.00
_cell.angle_gamma   90.00
#
_symmetry.space_group_name_H-M   'P 1'
#
loop_
_entity.id
_entity.type
_entity.pdbx_description
1 polymer ?
#
loop_
_entity_poly.entity_id
_entity_poly.type
_entity_poly.pdbx_seq_one_letter_code
_entity_poly.pdbx_strand_id
1 'polypeptide(L)'
;MDASEAGTTREFWPDFFFAWWKKFPWWLSLKEEPTKDMERPQTADQDMTEAEKAEKCDALDKMEKKIKAWFNYQRGLTGGSAKNPWAPLLKELRRLGETPAPKRLADFQCYMQQPDHRERIQKVFGERHPDMVNTRGHINERAAIVRELLAQEDAEVQKAITTLADGEYELAMKEWKEARNGTGELDEDKKNDSDVLHWVIIQIPGILMFSLIHDHAYLNRRGQEGSNIKKLGNSKSYLSQFYLKPSTPILNVRFNFSLISHNVTPDLALQILRSK
;
A
#
# COMPACT_ATOMS: atom_id res chain seq x y z
N MET A 1 -28.84 27.77 -24.46
CA MET A 1 -27.51 27.26 -24.06
C MET A 1 -27.66 25.77 -23.94
N ASP A 2 -27.30 25.05 -25.00
CA ASP A 2 -27.56 23.63 -25.16
C ASP A 2 -26.49 22.80 -24.44
N ALA A 3 -26.91 22.12 -23.36
CA ALA A 3 -26.12 21.13 -22.66
C ALA A 3 -26.34 19.76 -23.31
N SER A 4 -25.64 19.48 -24.40
CA SER A 4 -25.70 18.17 -25.07
C SER A 4 -24.49 17.90 -25.99
N GLU A 5 -23.27 18.09 -25.49
CA GLU A 5 -22.13 17.33 -26.00
C GLU A 5 -21.80 16.23 -24.98
N ALA A 6 -22.72 15.27 -24.88
CA ALA A 6 -22.42 13.99 -24.26
C ALA A 6 -21.30 13.36 -25.10
N GLY A 7 -20.06 13.43 -24.62
CA GLY A 7 -18.91 12.88 -25.31
C GLY A 7 -19.18 11.43 -25.69
N THR A 8 -19.43 11.20 -26.99
CA THR A 8 -19.64 9.87 -27.54
C THR A 8 -18.41 9.07 -27.15
N THR A 9 -18.60 8.05 -26.31
CA THR A 9 -17.52 7.21 -25.83
C THR A 9 -16.90 6.59 -27.07
N ARG A 10 -15.71 7.07 -27.45
CA ARG A 10 -15.08 6.73 -28.71
C ARG A 10 -14.94 5.21 -28.76
N GLU A 11 -15.45 4.59 -29.82
CA GLU A 11 -15.44 3.14 -29.93
C GLU A 11 -13.98 2.66 -30.00
N PHE A 12 -13.53 1.98 -28.94
CA PHE A 12 -12.15 1.52 -28.79
C PHE A 12 -11.67 0.66 -29.99
N TRP A 13 -12.53 -0.23 -30.48
CA TRP A 13 -12.14 -1.20 -31.52
C TRP A 13 -11.84 -0.55 -32.88
N PRO A 14 -12.71 0.32 -33.44
CA PRO A 14 -12.40 1.05 -34.68
C PRO A 14 -11.07 1.81 -34.63
N ASP A 15 -10.82 2.59 -33.57
CA ASP A 15 -9.57 3.36 -33.44
C ASP A 15 -8.35 2.45 -33.32
N PHE A 16 -8.47 1.38 -32.52
CA PHE A 16 -7.42 0.41 -32.34
C PHE A 16 -7.06 -0.28 -33.66
N PHE A 17 -8.04 -0.78 -34.40
CA PHE A 17 -7.79 -1.47 -35.68
C PHE A 17 -7.27 -0.50 -36.74
N PHE A 18 -7.76 0.73 -36.78
CA PHE A 18 -7.20 1.76 -37.65
C PHE A 18 -5.69 1.98 -37.39
N ALA A 19 -5.30 2.13 -36.12
CA ALA A 19 -3.90 2.29 -35.75
C ALA A 19 -3.08 1.01 -35.96
N TRP A 20 -3.67 -0.16 -35.74
CA TRP A 20 -3.05 -1.47 -35.94
C TRP A 20 -2.72 -1.71 -37.42
N TRP A 21 -3.71 -1.56 -38.31
CA TRP A 21 -3.56 -1.78 -39.74
C TRP A 21 -2.62 -0.78 -40.42
N LYS A 22 -2.40 0.39 -39.81
CA LYS A 22 -1.36 1.33 -40.23
C LYS A 22 0.06 0.79 -39.99
N LYS A 23 0.25 -0.04 -38.96
CA LYS A 23 1.56 -0.59 -38.56
C LYS A 23 1.80 -2.01 -39.07
N PHE A 24 0.75 -2.82 -39.10
CA PHE A 24 0.81 -4.24 -39.45
C PHE A 24 -0.06 -4.49 -40.67
N PRO A 25 0.53 -4.60 -41.87
CA PRO A 25 -0.25 -4.85 -43.07
C PRO A 25 -0.94 -6.21 -43.04
N TRP A 26 -2.12 -6.30 -43.65
CA TRP A 26 -2.92 -7.53 -43.66
C TRP A 26 -2.28 -8.70 -44.43
N TRP A 27 -1.41 -8.40 -45.39
CA TRP A 27 -0.66 -9.40 -46.16
C TRP A 27 0.53 -9.99 -45.40
N LEU A 28 0.93 -9.38 -44.28
CA LEU A 28 2.04 -9.86 -43.47
C LEU A 28 1.55 -10.96 -42.52
N SER A 29 2.27 -12.07 -42.49
CA SER A 29 1.98 -13.14 -41.54
C SER A 29 2.24 -12.68 -40.10
N LEU A 30 1.40 -13.09 -39.14
CA LEU A 30 1.59 -12.78 -37.70
C LEU A 30 2.94 -13.21 -37.12
N LYS A 31 3.65 -14.12 -37.80
CA LYS A 31 4.96 -14.62 -37.36
C LYS A 31 6.12 -13.74 -37.83
N GLU A 32 5.87 -12.83 -38.77
CA GLU A 32 6.90 -12.00 -39.39
C GLU A 32 6.83 -10.60 -38.79
N GLU A 33 7.96 -10.09 -38.32
CA GLU A 33 8.05 -8.72 -37.85
C GLU A 33 8.14 -7.77 -39.05
N PRO A 34 7.39 -6.64 -39.05
CA PRO A 34 7.53 -5.65 -40.10
C PRO A 34 8.93 -5.04 -40.04
N THR A 35 9.78 -5.33 -41.03
CA THR A 35 11.06 -4.63 -41.17
C THR A 35 10.80 -3.21 -41.66
N LYS A 36 11.66 -2.25 -41.26
CA LYS A 36 11.51 -0.83 -41.60
C LYS A 36 11.51 -0.58 -43.12
N ASP A 37 12.10 -1.50 -43.87
CA ASP A 37 12.29 -1.42 -45.32
C ASP A 37 11.25 -2.24 -46.11
N MET A 38 10.22 -2.79 -45.45
CA MET A 38 9.09 -3.38 -46.18
C MET A 38 8.29 -2.27 -46.85
N GLU A 39 8.71 -1.89 -48.05
CA GLU A 39 7.90 -1.05 -48.91
C GLU A 39 6.57 -1.75 -49.18
N ARG A 40 5.48 -1.02 -48.92
CA ARG A 40 4.14 -1.46 -49.29
C ARG A 40 4.15 -1.83 -50.78
N PRO A 41 3.73 -3.05 -51.19
CA PRO A 41 3.57 -3.37 -52.59
C PRO A 41 2.76 -2.26 -53.28
N GLN A 42 3.35 -1.63 -54.30
CA GLN A 42 2.78 -0.43 -54.95
C GLN A 42 1.49 -0.73 -55.73
N THR A 43 1.07 -1.99 -55.81
CA THR A 43 -0.30 -2.40 -56.14
C THR A 43 -1.24 -1.98 -55.01
N ALA A 44 -1.41 -0.67 -54.91
CA ALA A 44 -2.29 0.00 -53.99
C ALA A 44 -3.72 -0.51 -54.20
N ASP A 45 -4.54 -0.44 -53.15
CA ASP A 45 -5.88 -1.03 -53.02
C ASP A 45 -6.89 -0.71 -54.16
N GLN A 46 -6.52 0.13 -55.12
CA GLN A 46 -7.31 0.58 -56.26
C GLN A 46 -7.44 -0.48 -57.36
N ASP A 47 -6.42 -1.32 -57.57
CA ASP A 47 -6.38 -2.26 -58.71
C ASP A 47 -6.61 -3.74 -58.31
N MET A 48 -7.03 -4.02 -57.08
CA MET A 48 -7.33 -5.39 -56.63
C MET A 48 -8.55 -5.95 -57.37
N THR A 49 -8.40 -7.16 -57.90
CA THR A 49 -9.49 -7.97 -58.42
C THR A 49 -10.55 -8.24 -57.33
N GLU A 50 -11.77 -8.57 -57.72
CA GLU A 50 -12.85 -8.86 -56.77
C GLU A 50 -12.49 -10.06 -55.86
N ALA A 51 -11.77 -11.04 -56.40
CA ALA A 51 -11.25 -12.17 -55.63
C ALA A 51 -10.26 -11.73 -54.54
N GLU A 52 -9.29 -10.87 -54.87
CA GLU A 52 -8.30 -10.34 -53.92
C GLU A 52 -8.94 -9.47 -52.84
N LYS A 53 -10.00 -8.71 -53.17
CA LYS A 53 -10.79 -7.95 -52.18
C LYS A 53 -11.48 -8.87 -51.19
N ALA A 54 -12.05 -9.99 -51.66
CA ALA A 54 -12.68 -10.98 -50.79
C ALA A 54 -11.67 -11.64 -49.84
N GLU A 55 -10.48 -12.01 -50.35
CA GLU A 55 -9.39 -12.54 -49.54
C GLU A 55 -8.89 -11.55 -48.49
N LYS A 56 -8.75 -10.28 -48.86
CA LYS A 56 -8.39 -9.21 -47.93
C LYS A 56 -9.42 -9.07 -46.81
N CYS A 57 -10.71 -8.99 -47.13
CA CYS A 57 -11.77 -8.88 -46.13
C CYS A 57 -11.77 -10.08 -45.17
N ASP A 58 -11.64 -11.31 -45.69
CA ASP A 58 -11.57 -12.51 -44.86
C ASP A 58 -10.32 -12.55 -43.97
N ALA A 59 -9.16 -12.12 -44.48
CA ALA A 59 -7.94 -12.00 -43.69
C ALA A 59 -8.07 -10.98 -42.55
N LEU A 60 -8.65 -9.81 -42.83
CA LEU A 60 -8.92 -8.77 -41.83
C LEU A 60 -9.88 -9.31 -40.76
N ASP A 61 -11.02 -9.88 -41.15
CA ASP A 61 -12.02 -10.42 -40.22
C ASP A 61 -11.43 -11.52 -39.32
N LYS A 62 -10.65 -12.44 -39.89
CA LYS A 62 -9.96 -13.50 -39.12
C LYS A 62 -8.98 -12.89 -38.12
N MET A 63 -8.28 -11.84 -38.49
CA MET A 63 -7.32 -11.19 -37.61
C MET A 63 -8.01 -10.43 -36.47
N GLU A 64 -9.03 -9.64 -36.79
CA GLU A 64 -9.79 -8.89 -35.79
C GLU A 64 -10.41 -9.83 -34.76
N LYS A 65 -10.97 -10.97 -35.20
CA LYS A 65 -11.48 -12.01 -34.31
C LYS A 65 -10.41 -12.58 -33.40
N LYS A 66 -9.20 -12.88 -33.92
CA LYS A 66 -8.08 -13.39 -33.12
C LYS A 66 -7.60 -12.36 -32.08
N ILE A 67 -7.47 -11.10 -32.47
CA ILE A 67 -7.05 -10.02 -31.57
C ILE A 67 -8.11 -9.80 -30.47
N LYS A 68 -9.39 -9.70 -30.83
CA LYS A 68 -10.50 -9.60 -29.85
C LYS A 68 -10.52 -10.80 -28.90
N ALA A 69 -10.35 -12.02 -29.42
CA ALA A 69 -10.27 -13.22 -28.61
C ALA A 69 -9.09 -13.21 -27.64
N TRP A 70 -7.91 -12.77 -28.09
CA TRP A 70 -6.74 -12.60 -27.23
C TRP A 70 -6.97 -11.55 -26.15
N PHE A 71 -7.52 -10.38 -26.47
CA PHE A 71 -7.86 -9.36 -25.46
C PHE A 71 -8.89 -9.87 -24.46
N ASN A 72 -9.93 -10.58 -24.92
CA ASN A 72 -10.93 -11.17 -24.03
C ASN A 72 -10.33 -12.28 -23.16
N TYR A 73 -9.41 -13.08 -23.70
CA TYR A 73 -8.66 -14.08 -22.96
C TYR A 73 -7.76 -13.43 -21.92
N GLN A 74 -7.01 -12.38 -22.27
CA GLN A 74 -6.23 -11.60 -21.31
C GLN A 74 -7.13 -10.98 -20.24
N ARG A 75 -8.29 -10.45 -20.62
CA ARG A 75 -9.31 -9.94 -19.70
C ARG A 75 -9.88 -11.05 -18.81
N GLY A 76 -10.01 -12.28 -19.31
CA GLY A 76 -10.43 -13.44 -18.52
C GLY A 76 -9.33 -13.93 -17.57
N LEU A 77 -8.07 -13.94 -18.01
CA LEU A 77 -6.91 -14.28 -17.18
C LEU A 77 -6.71 -13.27 -16.05
N THR A 78 -6.84 -11.98 -16.36
CA THR A 78 -6.65 -10.88 -15.40
C THR A 78 -7.91 -10.58 -14.59
N GLY A 79 -9.10 -10.73 -15.18
CA GLY A 79 -10.38 -10.32 -14.59
C GLY A 79 -11.27 -11.47 -14.10
N GLY A 80 -10.98 -12.73 -14.45
CA GLY A 80 -11.83 -13.88 -14.12
C GLY A 80 -11.48 -14.63 -12.84
N SER A 81 -10.26 -14.54 -12.32
CA SER A 81 -9.87 -15.30 -11.11
C SER A 81 -8.59 -14.82 -10.41
N ALA A 82 -7.82 -13.90 -10.98
CA ALA A 82 -6.80 -13.24 -10.19
C ALA A 82 -7.53 -12.27 -9.26
N LYS A 83 -7.79 -12.70 -8.00
CA LYS A 83 -8.09 -11.79 -6.89
C LYS A 83 -7.25 -10.54 -7.15
N ASN A 84 -7.91 -9.38 -7.36
CA ASN A 84 -7.22 -8.11 -7.55
C ASN A 84 -5.99 -8.14 -6.63
N PRO A 85 -4.75 -8.04 -7.16
CA PRO A 85 -3.56 -8.26 -6.35
C PRO A 85 -3.48 -7.27 -5.18
N TRP A 86 -4.23 -6.17 -5.28
CA TRP A 86 -4.42 -5.16 -4.25
C TRP A 86 -5.61 -5.43 -3.33
N ALA A 87 -6.50 -6.37 -3.61
CA ALA A 87 -7.63 -6.68 -2.74
C ALA A 87 -7.21 -7.03 -1.30
N PRO A 88 -6.13 -7.82 -1.05
CA PRO A 88 -5.63 -8.00 0.31
C PRO A 88 -5.19 -6.68 0.95
N LEU A 89 -4.47 -5.83 0.22
CA LEU A 89 -4.02 -4.53 0.71
C LEU A 89 -5.20 -3.58 0.99
N LEU A 90 -6.14 -3.46 0.05
CA LEU A 90 -7.35 -2.65 0.19
C LEU A 90 -8.23 -3.16 1.34
N LYS A 91 -8.26 -4.46 1.59
CA LYS A 91 -8.93 -5.03 2.76
C LYS A 91 -8.23 -4.63 4.07
N GLU A 92 -6.90 -4.66 4.12
CA GLU A 92 -6.14 -4.18 5.28
C GLU A 92 -6.30 -2.66 5.47
N LEU A 93 -6.33 -1.88 4.39
CA LEU A 93 -6.58 -0.43 4.44
C LEU A 93 -7.99 -0.12 4.95
N ARG A 94 -9.00 -0.86 4.53
CA ARG A 94 -10.36 -0.76 5.11
C ARG A 94 -10.35 -1.12 6.60
N ARG A 95 -9.61 -2.18 6.98
CA ARG A 95 -9.44 -2.56 8.39
C ARG A 95 -8.70 -1.49 9.21
N LEU A 96 -7.76 -0.77 8.60
CA LEU A 96 -7.05 0.36 9.22
C LEU A 96 -7.94 1.60 9.34
N GLY A 97 -8.87 1.80 8.40
CA GLY A 97 -9.90 2.85 8.48
C GLY A 97 -11.00 2.53 9.50
N GLU A 98 -11.30 1.25 9.72
CA GLU A 98 -12.14 0.77 10.81
C GLU A 98 -11.35 0.80 12.13
N THR A 99 -11.22 1.98 12.73
CA THR A 99 -10.73 2.07 14.11
C THR A 99 -11.64 1.19 14.99
N PRO A 100 -11.10 0.21 15.73
CA PRO A 100 -11.92 -0.64 16.59
C PRO A 100 -12.59 0.22 17.65
N ALA A 101 -13.80 -0.18 18.07
CA ALA A 101 -14.49 0.52 19.15
C ALA A 101 -13.59 0.57 20.40
N PRO A 102 -13.46 1.73 21.05
CA PRO A 102 -12.76 1.87 22.31
C PRO A 102 -13.23 0.81 23.30
N LYS A 103 -12.31 0.32 24.13
CA LYS A 103 -12.64 -0.59 25.23
C LYS A 103 -12.47 0.16 26.54
N ARG A 104 -13.42 -0.04 27.45
CA ARG A 104 -13.30 0.46 28.82
C ARG A 104 -12.06 -0.13 29.48
N LEU A 105 -11.23 0.72 30.08
CA LEU A 105 -10.10 0.28 30.89
C LEU A 105 -10.62 -0.45 32.14
N ALA A 106 -9.88 -1.46 32.61
CA ALA A 106 -10.18 -2.05 33.89
C ALA A 106 -9.79 -1.08 35.02
N ASP A 107 -10.49 -1.12 36.15
CA ASP A 107 -10.31 -0.12 37.23
C ASP A 107 -8.87 -0.12 37.76
N PHE A 108 -8.24 -1.29 37.86
CA PHE A 108 -6.83 -1.40 38.25
C PHE A 108 -5.87 -0.76 37.23
N GLN A 109 -6.23 -0.72 35.94
CA GLN A 109 -5.43 -0.03 34.92
C GLN A 109 -5.59 1.48 35.02
N CYS A 110 -6.82 1.97 35.27
CA CYS A 110 -7.09 3.38 35.52
C CYS A 110 -6.36 3.85 36.80
N TYR A 111 -6.42 3.08 37.88
CA TYR A 111 -5.68 3.34 39.12
C TYR A 111 -4.16 3.42 38.92
N MET A 112 -3.60 2.55 38.06
CA MET A 112 -2.17 2.57 37.73
C MET A 112 -1.73 3.84 36.97
N GLN A 113 -2.64 4.47 36.23
CA GLN A 113 -2.36 5.70 35.46
C GLN A 113 -2.38 6.97 36.34
N GLN A 114 -3.04 6.92 37.50
CA GLN A 114 -3.12 8.06 38.40
C GLN A 114 -1.74 8.39 39.01
N PRO A 115 -1.31 9.67 38.98
CA PRO A 115 -0.01 10.07 39.49
C PRO A 115 0.14 9.79 40.99
N ASP A 116 -0.92 10.00 41.77
CA ASP A 116 -0.93 9.88 43.22
C ASP A 116 -0.65 8.44 43.70
N HIS A 117 -1.06 7.44 42.93
CA HIS A 117 -0.89 6.03 43.27
C HIS A 117 0.39 5.42 42.69
N ARG A 118 0.98 6.06 41.67
CA ARG A 118 2.13 5.51 40.93
C ARG A 118 3.36 5.28 41.80
N GLU A 119 3.65 6.20 42.72
CA GLU A 119 4.79 6.08 43.63
C GLU A 119 4.57 4.96 44.66
N ARG A 120 3.36 4.85 45.23
CA ARG A 120 2.99 3.76 46.14
C ARG A 120 3.12 2.40 45.47
N ILE A 121 2.62 2.26 44.24
CA ILE A 121 2.74 1.03 43.44
C ILE A 121 4.22 0.70 43.19
N GLN A 122 5.03 1.68 42.80
CA GLN A 122 6.45 1.48 42.50
C GLN A 122 7.24 1.07 43.75
N LYS A 123 6.92 1.67 44.90
CA LYS A 123 7.53 1.33 46.19
C LYS A 123 7.24 -0.12 46.56
N VAL A 124 5.96 -0.53 46.58
CA VAL A 124 5.57 -1.90 46.92
C VAL A 124 6.14 -2.92 45.92
N PHE A 125 6.19 -2.57 44.63
CA PHE A 125 6.82 -3.41 43.62
C PHE A 125 8.32 -3.59 43.90
N GLY A 126 9.05 -2.52 44.20
CA GLY A 126 10.48 -2.58 44.52
C GLY A 126 10.78 -3.35 45.80
N GLU A 127 9.90 -3.27 46.81
CA GLU A 127 10.02 -4.02 48.06
C GLU A 127 9.77 -5.53 47.86
N ARG A 128 8.78 -5.91 47.04
CA ARG A 128 8.45 -7.33 46.78
C ARG A 128 9.37 -8.00 45.77
N HIS A 129 9.91 -7.21 44.83
CA HIS A 129 10.68 -7.72 43.70
C HIS A 129 12.00 -6.95 43.50
N PRO A 130 12.90 -6.92 44.51
CA PRO A 130 14.13 -6.12 44.47
C PRO A 130 15.08 -6.53 43.33
N ASP A 131 15.12 -7.81 43.00
CA ASP A 131 16.04 -8.38 41.99
C ASP A 131 15.46 -8.36 40.57
N MET A 132 14.18 -7.97 40.42
CA MET A 132 13.52 -8.00 39.14
C MET A 132 13.89 -6.72 38.38
N VAL A 133 14.90 -6.82 37.52
CA VAL A 133 15.33 -5.74 36.62
C VAL A 133 14.84 -6.04 35.21
N ASN A 134 13.76 -5.38 34.83
CA ASN A 134 13.25 -5.21 33.47
C ASN A 134 13.03 -6.51 32.65
N THR A 135 12.33 -7.49 33.23
CA THR A 135 11.87 -8.70 32.52
C THR A 135 10.39 -8.62 32.14
N ARG A 136 9.95 -9.41 31.14
CA ARG A 136 8.52 -9.50 30.73
C ARG A 136 7.56 -9.83 31.89
N GLY A 137 8.04 -10.47 32.96
CA GLY A 137 7.24 -10.78 34.15
C GLY A 137 6.76 -9.55 34.94
N HIS A 138 7.41 -8.39 34.78
CA HIS A 138 7.12 -7.18 35.54
C HIS A 138 5.67 -6.71 35.41
N ILE A 139 5.07 -6.84 34.23
CA ILE A 139 3.74 -6.28 33.97
C ILE A 139 2.67 -7.04 34.73
N ASN A 140 2.77 -8.38 34.76
CA ASN A 140 1.79 -9.23 35.44
C ASN A 140 1.87 -9.08 36.96
N GLU A 141 3.08 -9.10 37.52
CA GLU A 141 3.30 -8.89 38.96
C GLU A 141 2.86 -7.49 39.38
N ARG A 142 3.18 -6.46 38.59
CA ARG A 142 2.70 -5.11 38.86
C ARG A 142 1.18 -5.03 38.80
N ALA A 143 0.53 -5.66 37.82
CA ALA A 143 -0.93 -5.70 37.77
C ALA A 143 -1.54 -6.41 38.98
N ALA A 144 -0.91 -7.46 39.52
CA ALA A 144 -1.34 -8.12 40.75
C ALA A 144 -1.23 -7.19 41.96
N ILE A 145 -0.08 -6.53 42.16
CA ILE A 145 0.12 -5.54 43.23
C ILE A 145 -0.91 -4.42 43.14
N VAL A 146 -1.18 -3.92 41.92
CA VAL A 146 -2.15 -2.86 41.74
C VAL A 146 -3.56 -3.29 42.12
N ARG A 147 -3.98 -4.52 41.78
CA ARG A 147 -5.29 -5.04 42.20
C ARG A 147 -5.38 -5.19 43.71
N GLU A 148 -4.33 -5.66 44.37
CA GLU A 148 -4.27 -5.75 45.83
C GLU A 148 -4.35 -4.38 46.49
N LEU A 149 -3.59 -3.41 46.00
CA LEU A 149 -3.62 -2.04 46.53
C LEU A 149 -4.99 -1.41 46.34
N LEU A 150 -5.58 -1.52 45.15
CA LEU A 150 -6.93 -1.01 44.88
C LEU A 150 -7.98 -1.64 45.80
N ALA A 151 -7.89 -2.95 46.07
CA ALA A 151 -8.81 -3.63 46.98
C ALA A 151 -8.66 -3.21 48.46
N GLN A 152 -7.50 -2.66 48.83
CA GLN A 152 -7.22 -2.13 50.17
C GLN A 152 -7.60 -0.65 50.33
N GLU A 153 -7.85 0.08 49.23
CA GLU A 153 -8.28 1.47 49.31
C GLU A 153 -9.71 1.60 49.83
N ASP A 154 -10.04 2.78 50.34
CA ASP A 154 -11.39 3.11 50.80
C ASP A 154 -12.41 2.97 49.67
N ALA A 155 -13.66 2.63 50.04
CA ALA A 155 -14.76 2.48 49.09
C ALA A 155 -15.00 3.76 48.26
N GLU A 156 -14.72 4.93 48.82
CA GLU A 156 -14.81 6.22 48.11
C GLU A 156 -13.80 6.32 46.98
N VAL A 157 -12.54 5.89 47.22
CA VAL A 157 -11.47 5.89 46.21
C VAL A 157 -11.79 4.88 45.11
N GLN A 158 -12.21 3.66 45.48
CA GLN A 158 -12.59 2.63 44.49
C GLN A 158 -13.72 3.12 43.58
N LYS A 159 -14.73 3.78 44.17
CA LYS A 159 -15.84 4.38 43.42
C LYS A 159 -15.36 5.51 42.51
N ALA A 160 -14.48 6.39 43.00
CA ALA A 160 -13.93 7.49 42.21
C ALA A 160 -13.15 6.97 40.98
N ILE A 161 -12.35 5.93 41.15
CA ILE A 161 -11.63 5.28 40.05
C ILE A 161 -12.58 4.64 39.04
N THR A 162 -13.64 3.98 39.52
CA THR A 162 -14.66 3.38 38.64
C THR A 162 -15.35 4.46 37.80
N THR A 163 -15.77 5.56 38.44
CA THR A 163 -16.38 6.71 37.76
C THR A 163 -15.44 7.36 36.75
N LEU A 164 -14.15 7.46 37.06
CA LEU A 164 -13.15 7.98 36.13
C LEU A 164 -12.98 7.07 34.91
N ALA A 165 -12.86 5.76 35.12
CA ALA A 165 -12.73 4.78 34.05
C ALA A 165 -13.98 4.74 33.13
N ASP A 166 -15.17 4.89 33.71
CA ASP A 166 -16.42 5.02 32.96
C ASP A 166 -16.45 6.32 32.15
N GLY A 167 -16.08 7.45 32.75
CA GLY A 167 -16.07 8.75 32.09
C GLY A 167 -15.08 8.83 30.91
N GLU A 168 -13.87 8.28 31.07
CA GLU A 168 -12.90 8.19 29.97
C GLU A 168 -13.41 7.31 28.81
N TYR A 169 -14.09 6.20 29.15
CA TYR A 169 -14.68 5.31 28.16
C TYR A 169 -15.84 5.97 27.40
N GLU A 170 -16.74 6.68 28.10
CA GLU A 170 -17.84 7.40 27.48
C GLU A 170 -17.35 8.48 26.52
N LEU A 171 -16.32 9.25 26.92
CA LEU A 171 -15.69 10.26 26.07
C LEU A 171 -15.08 9.62 24.81
N ALA A 172 -14.26 8.57 24.99
CA ALA A 172 -13.64 7.87 23.87
C ALA A 172 -14.70 7.26 22.92
N MET A 173 -15.78 6.70 23.45
CA MET A 173 -16.88 6.16 22.65
C MET A 173 -17.62 7.25 21.88
N LYS A 174 -17.78 8.45 22.45
CA LYS A 174 -18.37 9.59 21.76
C LYS A 174 -17.49 10.04 20.60
N GLU A 175 -16.20 10.25 20.83
CA GLU A 175 -15.22 10.60 19.79
C GLU A 175 -15.18 9.55 18.67
N TRP A 176 -15.22 8.27 19.03
CA TRP A 176 -15.26 7.17 18.07
C TRP A 176 -16.54 7.19 17.22
N LYS A 177 -17.71 7.43 17.84
CA LYS A 177 -18.98 7.56 17.11
C LYS A 177 -18.97 8.78 16.19
N GLU A 178 -18.43 9.90 16.64
CA GLU A 178 -18.30 11.12 15.83
C GLU A 178 -17.37 10.91 14.64
N ALA A 179 -16.19 10.28 14.83
CA ALA A 179 -15.27 9.96 13.76
C ALA A 179 -15.90 8.99 12.72
N ARG A 180 -16.69 8.02 13.20
CA ARG A 180 -17.38 7.04 12.36
C ARG A 180 -18.58 7.60 11.62
N ASN A 181 -19.32 8.54 12.22
CA ASN A 181 -20.48 9.17 11.58
C ASN A 181 -20.08 10.35 10.70
N GLY A 182 -19.03 11.09 11.06
CA GLY A 182 -18.48 12.22 10.29
C GLY A 182 -17.77 11.81 9.00
N THR A 183 -17.56 10.51 8.78
CA THR A 183 -17.16 9.94 7.48
C THR A 183 -18.36 9.64 6.55
N GLY A 184 -19.59 9.98 6.97
CA GLY A 184 -20.84 9.76 6.24
C GLY A 184 -21.34 10.94 5.39
N GLU A 185 -20.63 12.06 5.34
CA GLU A 185 -20.91 13.15 4.38
C GLU A 185 -19.61 13.42 3.59
N LEU A 186 -19.15 12.40 2.88
CA LEU A 186 -18.43 12.68 1.64
C LEU A 186 -19.49 13.30 0.73
N ASP A 187 -19.49 14.63 0.61
CA ASP A 187 -20.25 15.38 -0.39
C ASP A 187 -20.36 14.51 -1.66
N GLU A 188 -21.54 13.99 -1.98
CA GLU A 188 -21.76 13.18 -3.19
C GLU A 188 -21.41 13.98 -4.47
N ASP A 189 -21.20 15.31 -4.33
CA ASP A 189 -20.71 16.22 -5.35
C ASP A 189 -19.17 16.21 -5.54
N LYS A 190 -18.38 15.58 -4.67
CA LYS A 190 -16.94 15.34 -4.92
C LYS A 190 -16.74 14.01 -5.61
N LYS A 191 -17.12 14.00 -6.88
CA LYS A 191 -16.87 13.00 -7.93
C LYS A 191 -15.37 12.81 -8.24
N ASN A 192 -14.52 12.71 -7.21
CA ASN A 192 -13.06 12.70 -7.33
C ASN A 192 -12.38 11.56 -6.58
N ASP A 193 -13.10 10.51 -6.19
CA ASP A 193 -12.46 9.23 -5.85
C ASP A 193 -11.71 8.64 -7.06
N SER A 194 -12.14 9.00 -8.28
CA SER A 194 -11.37 8.79 -9.50
C SER A 194 -10.04 9.54 -9.46
N ASP A 195 -9.99 10.79 -8.97
CA ASP A 195 -8.79 11.64 -8.96
C ASP A 195 -7.78 11.24 -7.88
N VAL A 196 -8.22 10.74 -6.73
CA VAL A 196 -7.31 10.20 -5.70
C VAL A 196 -6.67 8.90 -6.19
N LEU A 197 -7.44 8.02 -6.84
CA LEU A 197 -6.90 6.83 -7.51
C LEU A 197 -6.03 7.22 -8.73
N HIS A 198 -6.40 8.24 -9.51
CA HIS A 198 -5.60 8.75 -10.63
C HIS A 198 -4.25 9.31 -10.13
N TRP A 199 -4.23 10.03 -9.01
CA TRP A 199 -3.01 10.58 -8.43
C TRP A 199 -2.05 9.49 -7.94
N VAL A 200 -2.58 8.47 -7.25
CA VAL A 200 -1.78 7.30 -6.81
C VAL A 200 -1.32 6.45 -7.99
N ILE A 201 -2.16 6.25 -9.02
CA ILE A 201 -1.84 5.46 -10.21
C ILE A 201 -0.90 6.21 -11.17
N ILE A 202 -0.87 7.54 -11.20
CA ILE A 202 0.05 8.32 -12.05
C ILE A 202 1.45 8.43 -11.44
N GLN A 203 1.57 8.54 -10.12
CA GLN A 203 2.88 8.72 -9.47
C GLN A 203 3.68 7.42 -9.33
N ILE A 204 3.02 6.26 -9.19
CA ILE A 204 3.71 4.97 -9.00
C ILE A 204 4.48 4.49 -10.25
N PRO A 205 3.97 4.61 -11.50
CA PRO A 205 4.72 4.23 -12.70
C PRO A 205 5.95 5.11 -12.94
N GLY A 206 5.91 6.39 -12.56
CA GLY A 206 7.07 7.28 -12.66
C GLY A 206 8.23 6.83 -11.78
N ILE A 207 7.92 6.36 -10.57
CA ILE A 207 8.91 5.83 -9.61
C ILE A 207 9.46 4.47 -10.05
N LEU A 208 8.60 3.59 -10.61
CA LEU A 208 9.01 2.27 -11.09
C LEU A 208 9.78 2.31 -12.43
N MET A 209 9.48 3.27 -13.31
CA MET A 209 10.24 3.50 -14.54
C MET A 209 11.63 4.09 -14.25
N PHE A 210 11.75 4.97 -13.24
CA PHE A 210 13.04 5.51 -12.82
C PHE A 210 13.98 4.44 -12.24
N SER A 211 13.46 3.43 -11.53
CA SER A 211 14.29 2.32 -11.03
C SER A 211 14.77 1.39 -12.15
N LEU A 212 13.92 1.11 -13.15
CA LEU A 212 14.27 0.25 -14.29
C LEU A 212 15.34 0.88 -15.21
N ILE A 213 15.32 2.21 -15.38
CA ILE A 213 16.35 2.94 -16.15
C ILE A 213 17.69 2.99 -15.38
N HIS A 214 17.65 3.12 -14.05
CA HIS A 214 18.85 3.13 -13.23
C HIS A 214 19.55 1.76 -13.16
N ASP A 215 18.79 0.66 -13.11
CA ASP A 215 19.35 -0.70 -13.08
C ASP A 215 20.00 -1.08 -14.43
N HIS A 216 19.44 -0.62 -15.55
CA HIS A 216 20.03 -0.85 -16.87
C HIS A 216 21.36 -0.09 -17.07
N ALA A 217 21.48 1.11 -16.49
CA ALA A 217 22.73 1.88 -16.48
C ALA A 217 23.79 1.29 -15.54
N TYR A 218 23.37 0.69 -14.41
CA TYR A 218 24.27 0.08 -13.44
C TYR A 218 24.85 -1.26 -13.93
N LEU A 219 24.06 -2.08 -14.60
CA LEU A 219 24.51 -3.37 -15.17
C LEU A 219 25.47 -3.17 -16.35
N ASN A 220 25.28 -2.14 -17.17
CA ASN A 220 26.25 -1.80 -18.23
C ASN A 220 27.60 -1.30 -17.69
N ARG A 221 27.63 -0.71 -16.48
CA ARG A 221 28.88 -0.21 -15.87
C ARG A 221 29.71 -1.33 -15.24
N ARG A 222 29.07 -2.37 -14.66
CA ARG A 222 29.78 -3.53 -14.10
C ARG A 222 30.40 -4.45 -15.15
N GLY A 223 29.92 -4.41 -16.39
CA GLY A 223 30.53 -5.16 -17.50
C GLY A 223 31.95 -4.72 -17.86
N GLN A 224 32.38 -3.53 -17.44
CA GLN A 224 33.72 -2.99 -17.74
C GLN A 224 34.74 -3.05 -16.59
N GLU A 225 34.33 -3.27 -15.34
CA GLU A 225 35.23 -3.20 -14.17
C GLU A 225 35.62 -4.58 -13.58
N GLY A 226 35.31 -5.67 -14.28
CA GLY A 226 35.60 -7.05 -13.84
C GLY A 226 37.07 -7.50 -13.93
N SER A 227 38.03 -6.59 -13.76
CA SER A 227 39.47 -6.89 -13.80
C SER A 227 40.25 -6.00 -12.82
N ASN A 228 40.15 -6.31 -11.52
CA ASN A 228 41.21 -6.20 -10.50
C ASN A 228 40.62 -5.91 -9.12
N ILE A 229 40.34 -6.94 -8.32
CA ILE A 229 40.42 -6.79 -6.85
C ILE A 229 41.05 -8.06 -6.24
N LYS A 230 42.33 -7.96 -5.90
CA LYS A 230 43.02 -8.80 -4.92
C LYS A 230 43.21 -7.99 -3.64
N LYS A 231 42.87 -8.63 -2.50
CA LYS A 231 43.38 -8.44 -1.12
C LYS A 231 43.16 -7.08 -0.44
N LEU A 232 42.52 -7.14 0.74
CA LEU A 232 42.85 -6.56 2.06
C LEU A 232 41.60 -6.82 2.94
N GLY A 233 41.63 -7.32 4.18
CA GLY A 233 42.65 -7.28 5.21
C GLY A 233 42.06 -6.54 6.43
N ASN A 234 41.62 -7.30 7.43
CA ASN A 234 41.27 -6.93 8.82
C ASN A 234 41.33 -5.45 9.26
N SER A 235 40.24 -4.93 9.82
CA SER A 235 40.32 -4.03 10.98
C SER A 235 39.09 -4.17 11.90
N LYS A 236 39.38 -4.46 13.18
CA LYS A 236 38.50 -4.21 14.34
C LYS A 236 38.84 -2.81 14.86
N SER A 237 37.86 -2.02 15.30
CA SER A 237 38.00 -1.04 16.40
C SER A 237 36.77 -0.15 16.57
N TYR A 238 36.23 -0.15 17.80
CA TYR A 238 35.64 0.95 18.58
C TYR A 238 34.61 1.90 17.94
N LEU A 239 33.42 1.97 18.57
CA LEU A 239 32.85 3.24 19.05
C LEU A 239 31.83 3.00 20.16
N SER A 240 32.17 3.53 21.34
CA SER A 240 31.35 3.66 22.54
C SER A 240 30.73 5.05 22.61
N GLN A 241 29.59 5.14 23.32
CA GLN A 241 29.04 6.33 24.00
C GLN A 241 28.44 7.45 23.15
N PHE A 242 27.10 7.57 23.21
CA PHE A 242 26.43 8.85 23.38
C PHE A 242 25.29 8.69 24.41
N TYR A 243 25.49 9.29 25.58
CA TYR A 243 24.44 9.63 26.55
C TYR A 243 23.96 11.04 26.22
N LEU A 244 22.65 11.24 25.98
CA LEU A 244 21.94 12.49 26.29
C LEU A 244 20.50 12.17 26.69
N LYS A 245 20.11 12.73 27.85
CA LYS A 245 18.78 12.68 28.49
C LYS A 245 17.89 13.84 27.96
N PRO A 246 16.59 13.96 28.35
CA PRO A 246 15.49 14.14 27.40
C PRO A 246 14.80 15.52 27.44
N SER A 247 14.10 15.89 26.37
CA SER A 247 12.96 16.83 26.43
C SER A 247 11.90 16.55 25.34
N THR A 248 10.67 16.30 25.85
CA THR A 248 9.30 16.40 25.28
C THR A 248 8.93 15.93 23.86
N PRO A 249 7.74 15.31 23.69
CA PRO A 249 7.28 14.74 22.42
C PRO A 249 6.34 15.68 21.66
N ILE A 250 6.64 15.97 20.40
CA ILE A 250 5.63 16.28 19.38
C ILE A 250 5.95 15.38 18.19
N LEU A 251 5.13 14.35 17.99
CA LEU A 251 5.19 13.46 16.85
C LEU A 251 4.86 14.25 15.58
N ASN A 252 5.89 14.59 14.81
CA ASN A 252 5.76 14.95 13.41
C ASN A 252 6.36 13.80 12.61
N VAL A 253 5.51 12.84 12.21
CA VAL A 253 5.93 11.69 11.39
C VAL A 253 6.12 12.19 9.96
N ARG A 254 7.31 12.74 9.67
CA ARG A 254 7.80 12.83 8.30
C ARG A 254 8.28 11.45 7.88
N PHE A 255 7.52 10.78 7.02
CA PHE A 255 7.96 9.58 6.33
C PHE A 255 9.11 9.94 5.37
N ASN A 256 10.34 9.61 5.76
CA ASN A 256 11.49 9.63 4.86
C ASN A 256 11.39 8.43 3.92
N PHE A 257 11.02 8.67 2.66
CA PHE A 257 10.83 7.66 1.62
C PHE A 257 12.11 7.35 0.81
N SER A 258 13.31 7.67 1.32
CA SER A 258 14.55 7.55 0.52
C SER A 258 15.27 6.20 0.61
N LEU A 259 14.68 5.15 1.21
CA LEU A 259 15.41 3.89 1.47
C LEU A 259 14.66 2.59 1.17
N ILE A 260 13.67 2.62 0.26
CA ILE A 260 13.00 1.40 -0.19
C ILE A 260 12.90 1.39 -1.72
N SER A 261 14.03 1.19 -2.40
CA SER A 261 14.08 1.02 -3.87
C SER A 261 14.63 -0.34 -4.29
N HIS A 262 14.41 -1.40 -3.50
CA HIS A 262 14.73 -2.76 -3.92
C HIS A 262 13.52 -3.67 -3.71
N ASN A 263 12.91 -4.07 -4.82
CA ASN A 263 11.98 -5.19 -5.02
C ASN A 263 11.09 -5.55 -3.82
N VAL A 264 10.15 -4.68 -3.47
CA VAL A 264 9.07 -5.05 -2.55
C VAL A 264 7.96 -5.71 -3.35
N THR A 265 7.91 -7.03 -3.32
CA THR A 265 6.74 -7.78 -3.79
C THR A 265 5.55 -7.53 -2.85
N PRO A 266 4.30 -7.72 -3.31
CA PRO A 266 3.11 -7.60 -2.45
C PRO A 266 3.21 -8.43 -1.16
N ASP A 267 3.91 -9.57 -1.21
CA ASP A 267 4.16 -10.44 -0.06
C ASP A 267 5.11 -9.81 0.98
N LEU A 268 6.13 -9.08 0.54
CA LEU A 268 7.07 -8.39 1.42
C LEU A 268 6.42 -7.17 2.09
N ALA A 269 5.55 -6.44 1.37
CA ALA A 269 4.74 -5.37 1.95
C ALA A 269 3.79 -5.88 3.04
N LEU A 270 3.16 -7.05 2.81
CA LEU A 270 2.31 -7.70 3.81
C LEU A 270 3.09 -8.24 5.02
N GLN A 271 4.33 -8.71 4.84
CA GLN A 271 5.19 -9.10 5.98
C GLN A 271 5.56 -7.90 6.86
N ILE A 272 5.91 -6.76 6.27
CA ILE A 272 6.27 -5.54 7.01
C ILE A 272 5.06 -4.99 7.80
N LEU A 273 3.85 -5.10 7.25
CA LEU A 273 2.61 -4.70 7.95
C LEU A 273 2.23 -5.65 9.09
N ARG A 274 2.61 -6.93 9.03
CA ARG A 274 2.35 -7.93 10.08
C ARG A 274 3.39 -7.93 11.21
N SER A 275 4.56 -7.34 10.99
CA SER A 275 5.66 -7.29 11.97
C SER A 275 5.62 -6.05 12.87
N LYS A 276 4.54 -5.28 12.83
CA LYS A 276 4.24 -4.16 13.74
C LYS A 276 2.97 -4.47 14.51
#